data_AF-A0A0U0ZML7-F1
#
_entry.id   AF-A0A0U0ZML7-F1
#
_cell.length_a   1.000
_cell.length_b   1.000
_cell.length_c   1.000
_cell.angle_alpha   90.00
_cell.angle_beta   90.00
_cell.angle_gamma   90.00
#
_symmetry.space_group_name_H-M   'P 1'
#
loop_
_entity.id
_entity.type
_entity.pdbx_description
1 polymer ?
#
loop_
_entity_poly.entity_id
_entity_poly.type
_entity_poly.pdbx_seq_one_letter_code
_entity_poly.pdbx_strand_id
1 'polypeptide(L)'
;MSPDQIQAVGGVIVAILGAWQGLTSKRVRNLENRLRAVETERDLSNSKLRAAVRHIREWMLWALRHAPGKQTPAVPAELRDEI
;
A
#
# COMPACT_ATOMS: atom_id res chain seq x y z
N MET A 1 26.69 12.43 47.74
CA MET A 1 26.62 11.46 46.62
C MET A 1 28.03 11.33 46.05
N SER A 2 28.55 10.11 45.90
CA SER A 2 29.87 9.90 45.30
C SER A 2 29.81 10.02 43.77
N PRO A 3 30.90 10.44 43.10
CA PRO A 3 30.96 10.58 41.64
C PRO A 3 30.54 9.32 40.87
N ASP A 4 30.86 8.13 41.39
CA ASP A 4 30.53 6.84 40.78
C ASP A 4 29.02 6.58 40.70
N GLN A 5 28.25 7.04 41.69
CA GLN A 5 26.79 6.92 41.67
C GLN A 5 26.15 7.80 40.58
N ILE A 6 26.71 8.98 40.32
CA ILE A 6 26.19 9.91 39.31
C ILE A 6 26.44 9.36 37.90
N GLN A 7 27.63 8.79 37.66
CA GLN A 7 27.94 8.14 36.37
C GLN A 7 27.10 6.88 36.14
N ALA A 8 26.91 6.04 37.17
CA ALA A 8 26.08 4.85 37.06
C ALA A 8 24.62 5.19 36.70
N VAL A 9 24.05 6.19 37.37
CA VAL A 9 22.68 6.67 37.08
C VAL A 9 22.59 7.27 35.68
N GLY A 10 23.56 8.10 35.28
CA GLY A 10 23.60 8.67 33.93
C GLY A 10 23.69 7.62 32.83
N GLY A 11 24.53 6.60 33.02
CA GLY A 11 24.68 5.49 32.06
C GLY A 11 23.40 4.67 31.89
N VAL A 12 22.70 4.37 32.99
CA VAL A 12 21.41 3.65 32.95
C VAL A 12 20.34 4.47 32.22
N ILE A 13 20.25 5.77 32.46
CA ILE A 13 19.29 6.64 31.78
C ILE A 13 19.54 6.65 30.27
N VAL A 14 20.79 6.83 29.85
CA VAL A 14 21.16 6.84 28.42
C VAL A 14 20.88 5.49 27.76
N ALA A 15 21.18 4.37 28.44
CA ALA A 15 20.89 3.03 27.91
C ALA A 15 19.39 2.80 27.69
N ILE A 16 18.55 3.22 28.65
CA ILE A 16 17.09 3.11 28.53
C ILE A 16 16.57 3.97 27.38
N LEU A 17 17.02 5.22 27.27
CA LEU A 17 16.62 6.13 26.19
C LEU A 17 17.05 5.60 24.81
N GLY A 18 18.28 5.10 24.69
CA GLY A 18 18.79 4.50 23.45
C GLY A 18 18.00 3.25 23.04
N ALA A 19 17.66 2.38 24.02
CA ALA A 19 16.84 1.20 23.76
C ALA A 19 15.41 1.59 23.32
N TRP A 20 14.80 2.59 23.96
CA TRP A 20 13.47 3.09 23.59
C TRP A 20 13.45 3.75 22.21
N GLN A 21 14.46 4.56 21.90
CA GLN A 21 14.62 5.18 20.58
C GLN A 21 14.80 4.11 19.51
N GLY A 22 15.63 3.09 19.74
CA GLY A 22 15.82 1.97 18.81
C GLY A 22 14.54 1.16 18.57
N LEU A 23 13.76 0.88 19.62
CA LEU A 23 12.47 0.19 19.48
C LEU A 23 11.47 1.03 18.68
N THR A 24 11.44 2.34 18.92
CA THR A 24 10.55 3.29 18.24
C THR A 24 10.90 3.41 16.76
N SER A 25 12.19 3.57 16.43
CA SER A 25 12.66 3.59 15.04
C SER A 25 12.31 2.30 14.28
N LYS A 26 12.41 1.13 14.93
CA LYS A 26 11.99 -0.15 14.32
C LYS A 26 10.49 -0.18 14.04
N ARG A 27 9.66 0.35 14.94
CA ARG A 27 8.19 0.43 14.74
C ARG A 27 7.83 1.40 13.63
N VAL A 28 8.45 2.58 13.57
CA VAL A 28 8.23 3.54 12.49
C VAL A 28 8.61 2.92 11.15
N ARG A 29 9.78 2.29 11.04
CA ARG A 29 10.21 1.61 9.81
C ARG A 29 9.27 0.47 9.40
N ASN A 30 8.74 -0.28 10.35
CA ASN A 30 7.73 -1.31 10.08
C ASN A 30 6.43 -0.70 9.54
N LEU A 31 5.94 0.38 10.15
CA LEU A 31 4.75 1.10 9.71
C LEU A 31 4.93 1.71 8.31
N GLU A 32 6.07 2.33 8.04
CA GLU A 32 6.42 2.84 6.70
C GLU A 32 6.40 1.73 5.65
N ASN A 33 6.98 0.56 5.96
CA ASN A 33 6.97 -0.58 5.04
C ASN A 33 5.55 -1.09 4.78
N ARG A 34 4.73 -1.19 5.83
CA ARG A 34 3.32 -1.60 5.72
C ARG A 34 2.50 -0.58 4.94
N LEU A 35 2.75 0.72 5.16
CA LEU A 35 2.07 1.78 4.43
C LEU A 35 2.39 1.72 2.94
N ARG A 36 3.67 1.58 2.58
CA ARG A 36 4.09 1.43 1.17
C ARG A 36 3.46 0.21 0.51
N ALA A 37 3.37 -0.91 1.22
CA ALA A 37 2.72 -2.12 0.70
C ALA A 37 1.23 -1.86 0.42
N VAL A 38 0.53 -1.24 1.37
CA VAL A 38 -0.90 -0.90 1.23
C VAL A 38 -1.13 0.14 0.12
N GLU A 39 -0.28 1.17 0.02
CA GLU A 39 -0.35 2.16 -1.06
C GLU A 39 -0.17 1.50 -2.43
N THR A 40 0.81 0.59 -2.55
CA THR A 40 1.04 -0.18 -3.78
C THR A 40 -0.16 -1.04 -4.15
N GLU A 41 -0.72 -1.77 -3.19
CA GLU A 41 -1.92 -2.60 -3.40
C GLU A 41 -3.14 -1.74 -3.79
N ARG A 42 -3.29 -0.57 -3.16
CA ARG A 42 -4.37 0.38 -3.46
C ARG A 42 -4.24 0.95 -4.86
N ASP A 43 -3.04 1.29 -5.31
CA ASP A 43 -2.81 1.82 -6.66
C ASP A 43 -3.06 0.75 -7.73
N LEU A 44 -2.63 -0.49 -7.49
CA LEU A 44 -2.97 -1.63 -8.34
C LEU A 44 -4.49 -1.85 -8.41
N SER A 45 -5.17 -1.80 -7.26
CA SER A 45 -6.62 -1.97 -7.17
C SER A 45 -7.37 -0.84 -7.89
N ASN A 46 -6.92 0.41 -7.74
CA ASN A 46 -7.48 1.56 -8.44
C ASN A 46 -7.29 1.45 -9.96
N SER A 47 -6.14 0.95 -10.41
CA SER A 47 -5.87 0.69 -11.83
C SER A 47 -6.84 -0.35 -12.40
N LYS A 48 -6.99 -1.49 -11.72
CA LYS A 48 -7.96 -2.54 -12.10
C LYS A 48 -9.40 -2.02 -12.10
N LEU A 49 -9.82 -1.29 -11.06
CA LEU A 49 -11.15 -0.70 -11.00
C LEU A 49 -11.41 0.26 -12.17
N ARG A 50 -10.43 1.09 -12.51
CA ARG A 50 -10.54 2.01 -13.66
C ARG A 50 -10.68 1.25 -14.97
N ALA A 51 -9.90 0.18 -15.16
CA ALA A 51 -10.02 -0.69 -16.33
C ALA A 51 -11.40 -1.38 -16.40
N ALA A 52 -11.91 -1.87 -15.28
CA ALA A 52 -13.23 -2.49 -15.18
C ALA A 52 -14.35 -1.50 -15.52
N VAL A 53 -14.33 -0.30 -14.94
CA VAL A 53 -15.34 0.74 -15.24
C VAL A 53 -15.30 1.15 -16.72
N ARG A 54 -14.11 1.28 -17.31
CA ARG A 54 -13.96 1.55 -18.75
C ARG A 54 -14.58 0.43 -19.58
N HIS A 55 -14.28 -0.82 -19.25
CA HIS A 55 -14.79 -1.98 -19.97
C HIS A 55 -16.33 -2.09 -19.86
N ILE A 56 -16.90 -1.86 -18.68
CA ILE A 56 -18.36 -1.82 -18.48
C ILE A 56 -18.98 -0.71 -19.34
N ARG A 57 -18.34 0.47 -19.43
CA ARG A 57 -18.82 1.55 -20.29
C ARG A 57 -18.78 1.17 -21.77
N GLU A 58 -17.72 0.49 -22.21
CA GLU A 58 -17.63 -0.04 -23.58
C GLU A 58 -18.75 -1.05 -23.87
N TRP A 59 -19.04 -1.94 -22.92
CA TRP A 59 -20.17 -2.87 -23.00
C TRP A 59 -21.51 -2.17 -23.07
N MET A 60 -21.75 -1.16 -22.24
CA MET A 60 -22.98 -0.35 -22.31
C MET A 60 -23.13 0.34 -23.67
N LEU A 61 -22.05 0.94 -24.19
CA LEU A 61 -22.05 1.58 -25.50
C LEU A 61 -22.27 0.59 -26.63
N TRP A 62 -21.66 -0.60 -26.53
CA TRP A 62 -21.87 -1.68 -27.47
C TRP A 62 -23.33 -2.13 -27.44
N ALA A 63 -23.91 -2.41 -26.27
CA ALA A 63 -25.29 -2.81 -26.14
C ALA A 63 -26.26 -1.78 -26.77
N LEU A 64 -26.00 -0.49 -26.60
CA LEU A 64 -26.82 0.59 -27.16
C LEU A 64 -26.68 0.78 -28.68
N ARG A 65 -25.55 0.38 -29.28
CA ARG A 65 -25.21 0.73 -30.68
C ARG A 65 -24.81 -0.46 -31.54
N HIS A 66 -24.93 -1.69 -31.02
CA HIS A 66 -24.52 -2.87 -31.76
C HIS A 66 -25.46 -3.11 -32.93
N ALA A 67 -24.86 -3.48 -34.05
CA ALA A 67 -25.53 -3.99 -35.22
C ALA A 67 -25.11 -5.46 -35.38
N PRO A 68 -25.89 -6.28 -36.09
CA PRO A 68 -25.50 -7.66 -36.38
C PRO A 68 -24.09 -7.72 -37.00
N GLY A 69 -23.22 -8.57 -36.45
CA GLY A 69 -21.83 -8.73 -36.91
C GLY A 69 -20.79 -7.81 -36.28
N LYS A 70 -21.19 -6.87 -35.40
CA LYS A 70 -20.25 -6.03 -34.67
C LYS A 70 -19.64 -6.80 -33.49
N GLN A 71 -18.32 -6.95 -33.48
CA GLN A 71 -17.61 -7.67 -32.42
C GLN A 71 -17.84 -7.03 -31.04
N THR A 72 -17.91 -7.87 -30.02
CA THR A 72 -18.04 -7.45 -28.62
C THR A 72 -16.76 -6.77 -28.14
N PRO A 73 -16.84 -5.86 -27.14
CA PRO A 73 -15.66 -5.27 -26.53
C PRO A 73 -14.74 -6.36 -25.98
N ALA A 74 -13.44 -6.28 -26.30
CA ALA A 74 -12.45 -7.23 -25.80
C ALA A 74 -12.13 -6.95 -24.34
N VAL A 75 -11.86 -8.01 -23.57
CA VAL A 75 -11.43 -7.89 -22.17
C VAL A 75 -10.08 -7.17 -22.11
N PRO A 76 -9.95 -6.06 -21.35
CA PRO A 76 -8.68 -5.37 -21.14
C PRO A 76 -7.63 -6.31 -20.55
N ALA A 77 -6.36 -6.14 -20.94
CA ALA A 77 -5.26 -6.95 -20.43
C ALA A 77 -5.15 -6.89 -18.89
N GLU A 78 -5.47 -5.72 -18.33
CA GLU A 78 -5.45 -5.44 -16.90
C GLU A 78 -6.46 -6.27 -16.08
N LEU A 79 -7.45 -6.89 -16.74
CA LEU A 79 -8.51 -7.69 -16.12
C LEU A 79 -8.45 -9.17 -16.49
N ARG A 80 -7.51 -9.60 -17.36
CA ARG A 80 -7.47 -10.98 -17.85
C ARG A 80 -7.24 -12.00 -16.73
N ASP A 81 -6.49 -11.62 -15.71
CA ASP A 81 -6.19 -12.50 -14.57
C ASP A 81 -7.36 -12.59 -13.56
N GLU A 82 -8.42 -11.77 -13.74
CA GLU A 82 -9.58 -11.68 -12.85
C GLU A 82 -10.84 -12.38 -13.40
N ILE A 83 -10.79 -12.88 -14.64
CA ILE A 83 -11.90 -13.52 -15.37
C ILE A 83 -11.50 -14.94 -15.75
#